data_AF-A0A847NFB7-F1
#
_entry.id   AF-A0A847NFB7-F1
#
_cell.length_a   1.000
_cell.length_b   1.000
_cell.length_c   1.000
_cell.angle_alpha   90.00
_cell.angle_beta   90.00
_cell.angle_gamma   90.00
#
_symmetry.space_group_name_H-M   'P 1'
#
loop_
_entity.id
_entity.type
_entity.pdbx_description
1 polymer ?
#
loop_
_entity_poly.entity_id
_entity_poly.type
_entity_poly.pdbx_seq_one_letter_code
_entity_poly.pdbx_strand_id
1 'polypeptide(L)'
;NGKAIAVPRISFADSRSRHFGLSHHSRMTLGKLCCTKAFIALPILEKSKEDIIRKQLEESNIASKHELFFLNSMNVEKLLEKEQNYLEKMGKGFWQDREYFVTCGSAALLATS
;
A
#
# COMPACT_ATOMS: atom_id res chain seq x y z
N ASN A 1 22.68 -10.63 3.86
CA ASN A 1 21.91 -10.16 2.69
C ASN A 1 20.72 -9.33 3.16
N GLY A 2 20.53 -8.14 2.61
CA GLY A 2 19.36 -7.30 2.91
C GLY A 2 18.22 -7.54 1.91
N LYS A 3 16.97 -7.40 2.35
CA LYS A 3 15.76 -7.48 1.51
C LYS A 3 15.16 -6.07 1.39
N ALA A 4 15.12 -5.53 0.17
CA ALA A 4 14.50 -4.22 -0.08
C ALA A 4 12.97 -4.37 -0.07
N ILE A 5 12.30 -3.78 0.93
CA ILE A 5 10.84 -3.79 1.05
C ILE A 5 10.34 -2.36 0.88
N ALA A 6 9.42 -2.16 -0.07
CA ALA A 6 8.80 -0.87 -0.30
C ALA A 6 7.38 -0.84 0.26
N VAL A 7 7.05 0.26 0.93
CA VAL A 7 5.70 0.53 1.46
C VAL A 7 5.02 1.54 0.54
N PRO A 8 4.25 1.11 -0.47
CA PRO A 8 3.53 2.05 -1.31
C PRO A 8 2.46 2.75 -0.48
N ARG A 9 2.24 4.04 -0.75
CA ARG A 9 1.12 4.76 -0.16
C ARG A 9 -0.13 4.45 -0.97
N ILE A 10 -1.08 3.75 -0.36
CA ILE A 10 -2.42 3.50 -0.91
C ILE A 10 -3.44 4.26 -0.06
N SER A 11 -4.37 4.97 -0.71
CA SER A 11 -5.43 5.70 -0.04
C SER A 11 -6.59 5.93 -0.99
N PHE A 12 -7.81 5.73 -0.51
CA PHE A 12 -9.04 6.05 -1.25
C PHE A 12 -9.83 7.19 -0.60
N ALA A 13 -9.27 7.80 0.44
CA ALA A 13 -9.91 8.82 1.27
C ALA A 13 -10.00 10.22 0.63
N ASP A 14 -9.54 10.37 -0.61
CA ASP A 14 -9.59 11.60 -1.39
C ASP A 14 -10.07 11.27 -2.80
N SER A 15 -11.25 11.79 -3.17
CA SER A 15 -11.92 11.47 -4.43
C SER A 15 -11.23 12.05 -5.67
N ARG A 16 -10.25 12.94 -5.51
CA ARG A 16 -9.49 13.48 -6.64
C ARG A 16 -8.65 12.37 -7.25
N SER A 17 -8.78 12.15 -8.56
CA SER A 17 -8.16 11.05 -9.31
C SER A 17 -6.65 10.87 -9.07
N ARG A 18 -5.90 11.95 -8.84
CA ARG A 18 -4.45 11.89 -8.55
C ARG A 18 -4.09 11.41 -7.13
N HIS A 19 -5.06 11.39 -6.22
CA HIS A 19 -4.91 10.98 -4.81
C HIS A 19 -5.67 9.70 -4.49
N PHE A 20 -6.37 9.11 -5.46
CA PHE A 20 -7.18 7.90 -5.31
C PHE A 20 -6.40 6.64 -5.72
N GLY A 21 -6.33 5.66 -4.82
CA GLY A 21 -5.54 4.43 -4.96
C GLY A 21 -4.07 4.63 -4.63
N LEU A 22 -3.20 4.17 -5.52
CA LEU A 22 -1.75 4.23 -5.40
C LEU A 22 -1.23 5.66 -5.66
N SER A 23 -0.52 6.21 -4.68
CA SER A 23 -0.05 7.60 -4.74
C SER A 23 0.83 7.86 -5.96
N HIS A 24 0.74 9.08 -6.49
CA HIS A 24 1.59 9.52 -7.61
C HIS A 24 3.08 9.39 -7.30
N HIS A 25 3.51 9.70 -6.06
CA HIS A 25 4.90 9.54 -5.65
C HIS A 25 5.33 8.08 -5.65
N SER A 26 4.50 7.16 -5.17
CA SER A 26 4.79 5.72 -5.22
C SER A 26 4.93 5.23 -6.66
N ARG A 27 4.04 5.67 -7.56
CA ARG A 27 4.11 5.37 -9.00
C ARG A 27 5.40 5.88 -9.65
N MET A 28 5.79 7.11 -9.36
CA MET A 28 7.02 7.69 -9.91
C MET A 28 8.28 7.02 -9.34
N THR A 29 8.34 6.86 -8.02
CA THR A 29 9.52 6.30 -7.35
C THR A 29 9.75 4.85 -7.75
N LEU A 30 8.74 3.98 -7.61
CA LEU A 30 8.90 2.55 -7.88
C LEU A 30 8.87 2.27 -9.41
N GLY A 31 7.98 2.94 -10.13
CA GLY A 31 7.82 2.72 -11.57
C GLY A 31 8.97 3.24 -12.43
N LYS A 32 9.58 4.38 -12.05
CA LYS A 32 10.56 5.06 -12.89
C LYS A 32 11.94 5.21 -12.24
N LEU A 33 11.99 5.67 -10.99
CA LEU A 33 13.25 6.10 -10.36
C LEU A 33 14.03 4.98 -9.66
N CYS A 34 13.35 3.91 -9.22
CA CYS A 34 14.00 2.84 -8.47
C CYS A 34 14.93 2.05 -9.39
N CYS A 35 16.21 1.96 -9.00
CA CYS A 35 17.25 1.26 -9.76
C CYS A 35 17.43 -0.21 -9.33
N THR A 36 16.72 -0.66 -8.29
CA THR A 36 16.80 -2.03 -7.79
C THR A 36 15.41 -2.65 -7.63
N LYS A 37 15.34 -3.97 -7.79
CA LYS A 37 14.11 -4.72 -7.51
C LYS A 37 13.81 -4.62 -6.01
N ALA A 38 12.53 -4.48 -5.70
CA ALA A 38 12.03 -4.41 -4.33
C ALA A 38 10.79 -5.28 -4.19
N PHE A 39 10.53 -5.69 -2.96
CA PHE A 39 9.38 -6.46 -2.54
C PHE A 39 8.30 -5.47 -2.13
N ILE A 40 7.15 -5.51 -2.78
CA ILE A 40 6.06 -4.57 -2.54
C ILE A 40 4.93 -5.31 -1.84
N ALA A 41 4.68 -4.95 -0.59
CA ALA A 41 3.54 -5.46 0.16
C ALA A 41 2.27 -4.69 -0.21
N LEU A 42 1.23 -5.43 -0.59
CA LEU A 42 -0.10 -4.91 -0.93
C LEU A 42 -1.12 -5.69 -0.10
N PRO A 43 -2.01 -5.04 0.66
CA PRO A 43 -3.12 -5.77 1.27
C PRO A 43 -4.08 -6.29 0.20
N ILE A 44 -4.71 -7.44 0.47
CA ILE A 44 -5.89 -7.86 -0.30
C ILE A 44 -7.01 -6.88 0.03
N LEU A 45 -7.57 -6.25 -1.00
CA LEU A 45 -8.62 -5.23 -0.87
C LEU A 45 -9.95 -5.77 -1.42
N GLU A 46 -11.02 -5.01 -1.20
CA GLU A 46 -12.27 -5.25 -1.94
C GLU A 46 -12.02 -5.16 -3.46
N LYS A 47 -12.77 -5.95 -4.22
CA LYS A 47 -12.53 -6.16 -5.66
C LYS A 47 -12.40 -4.86 -6.46
N SER A 48 -13.27 -3.89 -6.20
CA SER A 48 -13.26 -2.58 -6.88
C SER A 48 -11.98 -1.78 -6.63
N LYS A 49 -11.48 -1.77 -5.39
CA LYS A 49 -10.20 -1.12 -5.04
C LYS A 49 -9.01 -1.89 -5.59
N GLU A 50 -9.05 -3.22 -5.51
CA GLU A 50 -7.97 -4.07 -6.03
C GLU A 50 -7.78 -3.88 -7.53
N ASP A 51 -8.87 -3.84 -8.31
CA ASP A 51 -8.82 -3.62 -9.76
C ASP A 51 -8.17 -2.27 -10.12
N ILE A 52 -8.46 -1.23 -9.33
CA ILE A 52 -7.82 0.10 -9.48
C ILE A 52 -6.33 0.03 -9.18
N ILE A 53 -5.93 -0.62 -8.09
CA ILE A 53 -4.51 -0.77 -7.71
C ILE A 53 -3.75 -1.57 -8.77
N ARG A 54 -4.31 -2.68 -9.25
CA ARG A 54 -3.70 -3.50 -10.31
C ARG A 54 -3.45 -2.70 -11.58
N LYS A 55 -4.47 -1.99 -12.07
CA LYS A 55 -4.34 -1.09 -13.22
C LYS A 55 -3.25 -0.04 -13.01
N GLN A 56 -3.22 0.60 -11.83
CA GLN A 56 -2.21 1.61 -11.53
C GLN A 56 -0.78 1.06 -11.44
N LEU A 57 -0.61 -0.19 -10.96
CA LEU A 57 0.68 -0.88 -10.92
C LEU A 57 1.19 -1.23 -12.31
N GLU A 58 0.30 -1.65 -13.21
CA GLU A 58 0.59 -1.93 -14.62
C GLU A 58 0.97 -0.64 -15.36
N GLU A 59 0.12 0.39 -15.30
CA GLU A 59 0.34 1.68 -15.97
C GLU A 59 1.63 2.39 -15.51
N SER A 60 2.05 2.15 -14.27
CA SER A 60 3.28 2.70 -13.71
C SER A 60 4.51 1.81 -13.92
N ASN A 61 4.38 0.66 -14.58
CA ASN A 61 5.46 -0.31 -14.80
C ASN A 61 6.04 -0.88 -13.49
N ILE A 62 5.30 -0.79 -12.38
CA ILE A 62 5.73 -1.34 -11.08
C ILE A 62 5.66 -2.86 -11.11
N ALA A 63 4.58 -3.41 -11.69
CA ALA A 63 4.34 -4.86 -11.71
C ALA A 63 5.40 -5.65 -12.47
N SER A 64 6.08 -5.04 -13.44
CA SER A 64 7.16 -5.67 -14.21
C SER A 64 8.54 -5.52 -13.54
N LYS A 65 8.74 -4.46 -12.74
CA LYS A 65 10.01 -4.13 -12.10
C LYS A 65 10.20 -4.78 -10.73
N HIS A 66 9.10 -4.96 -10.00
CA HIS A 66 9.11 -5.35 -8.59
C HIS A 66 8.40 -6.68 -8.37
N GLU A 67 8.65 -7.28 -7.21
CA GLU A 67 7.94 -8.49 -6.79
C GLU A 67 6.77 -8.09 -5.90
N LEU A 68 5.55 -8.42 -6.34
CA LEU A 68 4.32 -7.99 -5.68
C LEU A 68 3.80 -9.09 -4.76
N PHE A 69 3.56 -8.76 -3.50
CA PHE A 69 3.00 -9.65 -2.50
C PHE A 69 1.63 -9.14 -2.07
N PHE A 70 0.58 -9.85 -2.46
CA PHE A 70 -0.78 -9.60 -2.01
C PHE A 70 -1.01 -10.41 -0.73
N LEU A 71 -1.14 -9.71 0.40
CA LEU A 71 -1.13 -10.31 1.73
C LEU A 71 -2.50 -10.21 2.39
N ASN A 72 -2.90 -11.31 3.04
CA ASN A 72 -4.05 -11.28 3.93
C ASN A 72 -3.69 -10.45 5.18
N SER A 73 -4.32 -9.28 5.30
CA SER A 73 -4.07 -8.31 6.36
C SER A 73 -5.05 -8.40 7.52
N MET A 74 -5.88 -9.44 7.63
CA MET A 74 -6.94 -9.51 8.65
C MET A 74 -6.41 -9.37 10.09
N ASN A 75 -5.28 -10.00 10.42
CA ASN A 75 -4.69 -9.88 11.76
C ASN A 75 -4.11 -8.49 12.02
N VAL A 76 -3.50 -7.88 10.99
CA VAL A 76 -3.01 -6.50 11.03
C VAL A 76 -4.17 -5.53 11.25
N GLU A 77 -5.26 -5.72 10.51
CA GLU A 77 -6.46 -4.89 10.60
C GLU A 77 -7.07 -4.94 11.99
N LYS A 78 -7.24 -6.13 12.57
CA LYS A 78 -7.73 -6.30 13.94
C LYS A 78 -6.84 -5.63 14.98
N LEU A 79 -5.53 -5.64 14.78
CA LEU A 79 -4.59 -4.95 15.67
C LEU A 79 -4.73 -3.42 15.54
N LEU A 80 -4.71 -2.92 14.31
CA LEU A 80 -4.84 -1.49 14.03
C LEU A 80 -6.19 -0.92 14.49
N GLU A 81 -7.25 -1.71 14.42
CA GLU A 81 -8.58 -1.35 14.93
C GLU A 81 -8.59 -1.18 16.45
N LYS A 82 -7.87 -2.02 17.20
CA LYS A 82 -7.74 -1.87 18.66
C LYS A 82 -6.97 -0.59 19.02
N GLU A 83 -5.97 -0.26 18.23
CA GLU A 83 -5.12 0.92 18.43
C GLU A 83 -5.61 2.16 17.67
N GLN A 84 -6.84 2.14 17.13
CA GLN A 84 -7.35 3.17 16.21
C GLN A 84 -7.25 4.61 16.75
N ASN A 85 -7.31 4.79 18.07
CA ASN A 85 -7.23 6.10 18.73
C ASN A 85 -5.84 6.74 18.62
N TYR A 86 -4.81 5.95 18.31
CA TYR A 86 -3.44 6.42 18.09
C TYR A 86 -3.09 6.54 16.60
N LEU A 87 -4.02 6.18 15.71
CA LEU A 87 -3.80 6.16 14.27
C LEU A 87 -4.40 7.42 13.65
N GLU A 88 -3.55 8.42 13.41
CA GLU A 88 -3.91 9.60 12.64
C GLU A 88 -2.86 9.89 11.56
N LYS A 89 -3.33 10.29 10.39
CA LYS A 89 -2.48 10.80 9.33
C LYS A 89 -3.19 11.97 8.65
N MET A 90 -2.59 13.16 8.77
CA MET A 90 -3.11 14.41 8.18
C MET A 90 -4.58 14.69 8.56
N GLY A 91 -4.93 14.54 9.84
CA GLY A 91 -6.31 14.74 10.31
C GLY A 91 -7.30 13.64 9.90
N LYS A 92 -6.82 12.49 9.40
CA LYS A 92 -7.64 11.32 9.06
C LYS A 92 -7.28 10.16 9.98
N GLY A 93 -8.28 9.68 10.72
CA GLY A 93 -8.18 8.51 11.57
C GLY A 93 -8.19 7.19 10.79
N PHE A 94 -8.01 6.07 11.50
CA PHE A 94 -7.98 4.73 10.91
C PHE A 94 -9.14 4.44 9.95
N TRP A 95 -10.39 4.68 10.38
CA TRP A 95 -11.57 4.38 9.55
C TRP A 95 -11.73 5.30 8.34
N GLN A 96 -11.13 6.49 8.37
CA GLN A 96 -11.22 7.47 7.28
C GLN A 96 -10.22 7.16 6.15
N ASP A 97 -9.11 6.49 6.45
CA ASP A 97 -8.07 6.14 5.46
C ASP A 97 -7.50 4.75 5.74
N ARG A 98 -8.39 3.76 5.88
CA ARG A 98 -8.07 2.39 6.31
C ARG A 98 -6.94 1.76 5.49
N GLU A 99 -7.01 1.87 4.17
CA GLU A 99 -6.06 1.22 3.27
C GLU A 99 -4.63 1.76 3.46
N TYR A 100 -4.48 3.02 3.90
CA TYR A 100 -3.17 3.58 4.22
C TYR A 100 -2.52 2.80 5.38
N PHE A 101 -3.21 2.72 6.51
CA PHE A 101 -2.67 2.07 7.71
C PHE A 101 -2.47 0.57 7.51
N VAL A 102 -3.43 -0.09 6.85
CA VAL A 102 -3.33 -1.52 6.55
C VAL A 102 -2.15 -1.82 5.63
N THR A 103 -1.89 -0.98 4.62
CA THR A 103 -0.73 -1.17 3.73
C THR A 103 0.59 -1.06 4.50
N CYS A 104 0.70 -0.13 5.46
CA CYS A 104 1.86 -0.03 6.35
C CYS A 104 2.06 -1.32 7.16
N GLY A 105 1.00 -1.86 7.75
CA GLY A 105 1.08 -3.10 8.52
C GLY A 105 1.38 -4.34 7.66
N SER A 106 0.86 -4.40 6.44
CA SER A 106 1.18 -5.48 5.49
C SER A 106 2.68 -5.51 5.13
N ALA A 107 3.32 -4.35 5.03
CA ALA A 107 4.77 -4.29 4.80
C ALA A 107 5.58 -4.81 5.99
N ALA A 108 5.12 -4.57 7.22
CA ALA A 108 5.73 -5.16 8.41
C ALA A 108 5.61 -6.69 8.40
N LEU A 109 4.44 -7.24 8.01
CA LEU A 109 4.29 -8.70 7.87
C LEU A 109 5.30 -9.30 6.87
N LEU A 110 5.49 -8.66 5.72
CA LEU A 110 6.45 -9.10 4.69
C LEU A 110 7.93 -9.00 5.13
N ALA A 111 8.21 -8.11 6.07
CA ALA A 111 9.54 -7.94 6.65
C ALA A 111 9.88 -9.05 7.66
N THR A 112 8.86 -9.62 8.31
CA THR A 112 9.00 -10.68 9.31
C THR A 112 8.80 -12.10 8.77
N SER A 113 8.41 -12.23 7.49
CA SER A 113 8.20 -13.51 6.80
C SER A 113 9.49 -14.12 6.27
#